data_AF-A0A414B3F8-F1
#
_entry.id   AF-A0A414B3F8-F1
#
_cell.length_a   1.000
_cell.length_b   1.000
_cell.length_c   1.000
_cell.angle_alpha   90.00
_cell.angle_beta   90.00
_cell.angle_gamma   90.00
#
_symmetry.space_group_name_H-M   'P 1'
#
loop_
_entity.id
_entity.type
_entity.pdbx_description
1 polymer ?
#
loop_
_entity_poly.entity_id
_entity_poly.type
_entity_poly.pdbx_seq_one_letter_code
_entity_poly.pdbx_strand_id
1 'polypeptide(L)'
;MVKKGFFMTLNQMFDFTPVYIYIVAAVQLFIGFSLSFAIGQILPLRIREFMYYLFSFLFLFIPFLYEIATANVQSGMRSFLFYLALLITIFLFTKESFLKKLSLFFILVFFDGILEIVICSLYWKGICEKLFGLHYTPYINVPNQKVSTILIFFLPVALAEIAFNFLFPLLWKRYIRFIHLTTFVEMILLPVLCTNGFLIFLPELFGMTGWILLFFILFVLSLLFLHAVTQIPVILKQIRVNKEKKKRIEKQIFIYKQYQEQNILLRRQNHDMNNHLQALSFLLSQNRIDDMKKYIKELLKE
;
A
#
# COMPACT_ATOMS: atom_id res chain seq x y z
N MET A 1 -17.88 -2.51 -69.86
CA MET A 1 -18.16 -1.31 -69.04
C MET A 1 -18.84 -1.77 -67.76
N VAL A 2 -18.08 -2.09 -66.71
CA VAL A 2 -18.62 -2.48 -65.39
C VAL A 2 -17.87 -1.66 -64.34
N LYS A 3 -18.54 -0.64 -63.80
CA LYS A 3 -18.12 0.09 -62.60
C LYS A 3 -18.11 -0.91 -61.43
N LYS A 4 -16.94 -1.44 -61.10
CA LYS A 4 -16.65 -2.08 -59.80
C LYS A 4 -15.62 -1.21 -59.10
N GLY A 5 -16.11 -0.18 -58.42
CA GLY A 5 -15.28 0.72 -57.65
C GLY A 5 -16.17 1.60 -56.81
N PHE A 6 -16.76 1.04 -55.75
CA PHE A 6 -17.22 1.81 -54.57
C PHE A 6 -17.76 0.93 -53.42
N PHE A 7 -17.15 -0.20 -53.09
CA PHE A 7 -17.44 -0.86 -51.80
C PHE A 7 -16.17 -1.48 -51.26
N MET A 8 -15.22 -0.60 -50.93
CA MET A 8 -14.15 -0.92 -50.00
C MET A 8 -14.84 -1.06 -48.63
N THR A 9 -15.02 -2.28 -48.17
CA THR A 9 -15.61 -2.55 -46.85
C THR A 9 -14.78 -1.85 -45.78
N LEU A 10 -15.43 -1.12 -44.86
CA LEU A 10 -14.80 -0.43 -43.72
C LEU A 10 -13.84 -1.32 -42.90
N ASN A 11 -13.97 -2.65 -43.00
CA ASN A 11 -13.08 -3.64 -42.39
C ASN A 11 -11.68 -3.73 -43.02
N GLN A 12 -11.45 -3.14 -44.19
CA GLN A 12 -10.14 -3.18 -44.88
C GLN A 12 -9.34 -1.87 -44.72
N MET A 13 -9.89 -0.85 -44.05
CA MET A 13 -9.22 0.46 -43.89
C MET A 13 -8.42 0.63 -42.59
N PHE A 14 -8.53 -0.30 -41.65
CA PHE A 14 -7.78 -0.24 -40.40
C PHE A 14 -7.04 -1.56 -40.20
N ASP A 15 -5.74 -1.56 -40.51
CA ASP A 15 -4.83 -2.42 -39.74
C ASP A 15 -5.04 -2.02 -38.27
N PHE A 16 -5.62 -2.91 -37.47
CA PHE A 16 -6.03 -2.63 -36.08
C PHE A 16 -4.87 -2.76 -35.07
N THR A 17 -3.72 -3.28 -35.52
CA THR A 17 -2.47 -3.43 -34.76
C THR A 17 -1.95 -2.11 -34.17
N PRO A 18 -1.95 -0.96 -34.87
CA PRO A 18 -1.52 0.32 -34.32
C PRO A 18 -2.44 0.80 -33.20
N VAL A 19 -3.77 0.70 -33.40
CA VAL A 19 -4.77 1.17 -32.43
C VAL A 19 -4.68 0.39 -31.11
N TYR A 20 -4.44 -0.92 -31.18
CA TYR A 20 -4.20 -1.76 -30.01
C TYR A 20 -2.99 -1.27 -29.20
N ILE A 21 -1.86 -1.01 -29.87
CA ILE A 21 -0.63 -0.55 -29.21
C ILE A 21 -0.86 0.80 -28.50
N TYR A 22 -1.56 1.75 -29.13
CA TYR A 22 -1.86 3.03 -28.49
C TYR A 22 -2.76 2.89 -27.27
N ILE A 23 -3.76 2.01 -27.31
CA ILE A 23 -4.68 1.78 -26.18
C ILE A 23 -3.91 1.17 -25.00
N VAL A 24 -3.09 0.14 -25.24
CA VAL A 24 -2.33 -0.51 -24.16
C VAL A 24 -1.30 0.44 -23.58
N ALA A 25 -0.54 1.15 -24.41
CA ALA A 25 0.44 2.13 -23.96
C ALA A 25 -0.22 3.24 -23.12
N ALA A 26 -1.39 3.73 -23.54
CA ALA A 26 -2.12 4.75 -22.78
C ALA A 26 -2.61 4.21 -21.43
N VAL A 27 -3.19 3.01 -21.40
CA VAL A 27 -3.63 2.34 -20.16
C VAL A 27 -2.45 2.17 -19.19
N GLN A 28 -1.31 1.69 -19.68
CA GLN A 28 -0.11 1.52 -18.89
C GLN A 28 0.41 2.84 -18.29
N LEU A 29 0.36 3.91 -19.08
CA LEU A 29 0.73 5.24 -18.62
C LEU A 29 -0.17 5.70 -17.47
N PHE A 30 -1.50 5.48 -17.58
CA PHE A 30 -2.44 5.81 -16.51
C PHE A 30 -2.20 4.99 -15.24
N ILE A 31 -1.95 3.69 -15.37
CA ILE A 31 -1.61 2.81 -14.24
C ILE A 31 -0.33 3.30 -13.57
N GLY A 32 0.75 3.55 -14.32
CA GLY A 32 2.00 4.08 -13.79
C GLY A 32 1.83 5.42 -13.09
N PHE A 33 1.01 6.31 -13.65
CA PHE A 33 0.71 7.59 -13.03
C PHE A 33 -0.07 7.41 -11.72
N SER A 34 -1.04 6.49 -11.69
CA SER A 34 -1.81 6.17 -10.47
C SER A 34 -0.93 5.58 -9.37
N LEU A 35 0.07 4.76 -9.71
CA LEU A 35 1.06 4.25 -8.76
C LEU A 35 1.92 5.39 -8.20
N SER A 36 2.42 6.27 -9.06
CA SER A 36 3.17 7.45 -8.61
C SER A 36 2.31 8.33 -7.70
N PHE A 37 1.03 8.51 -8.03
CA PHE A 37 0.05 9.20 -7.19
C PHE A 37 -0.05 8.59 -5.80
N ALA A 38 -0.28 7.27 -5.71
CA ALA A 38 -0.38 6.56 -4.45
C ALA A 38 0.86 6.78 -3.57
N ILE A 39 2.05 6.75 -4.17
CA ILE A 39 3.32 6.95 -3.46
C ILE A 39 3.46 8.39 -2.98
N GLY A 40 3.09 9.37 -3.80
CA GLY A 40 3.13 10.79 -3.43
C GLY A 40 2.22 11.15 -2.26
N GLN A 41 1.13 10.41 -2.07
CA GLN A 41 0.21 10.57 -0.92
C GLN A 41 0.71 9.90 0.37
N ILE A 42 1.67 8.99 0.26
CA ILE A 42 2.20 8.20 1.38
C ILE A 42 3.54 8.76 1.87
N LEU A 43 4.44 9.11 0.96
CA LEU A 43 5.80 9.55 1.29
C LEU A 43 5.89 11.09 1.30
N PRO A 44 6.63 11.68 2.24
CA PRO A 44 6.93 13.10 2.22
C PRO A 44 7.74 13.46 0.96
N LEU A 45 7.27 14.44 0.21
CA LEU A 45 7.91 14.92 -1.02
C LEU A 45 9.03 15.92 -0.74
N ARG A 46 10.06 15.93 -1.60
CA ARG A 46 11.16 16.90 -1.63
C ARG A 46 10.78 18.19 -2.35
N ILE A 47 9.88 18.07 -3.32
CA ILE A 47 9.40 19.15 -4.17
C ILE A 47 7.90 19.36 -3.95
N ARG A 48 7.36 20.44 -4.51
CA ARG A 48 5.92 20.71 -4.48
C ARG A 48 5.15 19.57 -5.15
N GLU A 49 4.00 19.20 -4.60
CA GLU A 49 3.16 18.08 -5.07
C GLU A 49 2.89 18.11 -6.58
N PHE A 50 2.47 19.27 -7.11
CA PHE A 50 2.22 19.43 -8.54
C PHE A 50 3.45 19.09 -9.40
N MET A 51 4.65 19.51 -8.97
CA MET A 51 5.89 19.24 -9.69
C MET A 51 6.26 17.76 -9.64
N TYR A 52 5.98 17.08 -8.53
CA TYR A 52 6.20 15.64 -8.42
C TYR A 52 5.37 14.85 -9.43
N TYR A 53 4.09 15.19 -9.58
CA TYR A 53 3.22 14.53 -10.55
C TYR A 53 3.63 14.87 -11.99
N LEU A 54 4.00 16.12 -12.27
CA LEU A 54 4.50 16.52 -13.58
C LEU A 54 5.77 15.74 -13.97
N PHE A 55 6.77 15.71 -13.09
CA PHE A 55 8.00 14.96 -13.38
C PHE A 55 7.76 13.46 -13.46
N SER A 56 6.89 12.91 -12.60
CA SER A 56 6.52 11.49 -12.68
C SER A 56 5.89 11.13 -14.02
N PHE A 57 4.99 11.97 -14.51
CA PHE A 57 4.41 11.82 -15.84
C PHE A 57 5.47 11.86 -16.94
N LEU A 58 6.42 12.79 -16.88
CA LEU A 58 7.52 12.89 -17.86
C LEU A 58 8.41 11.63 -17.88
N PHE A 59 8.76 11.08 -16.71
CA PHE A 59 9.55 9.84 -16.64
C PHE A 59 8.76 8.63 -17.17
N LEU A 60 7.47 8.55 -16.85
CA LEU A 60 6.58 7.49 -17.36
C LEU A 60 6.28 7.61 -18.86
N PHE A 61 6.52 8.77 -19.45
CA PHE A 61 6.40 8.96 -20.90
C PHE A 61 7.51 8.22 -21.67
N ILE A 62 8.65 7.93 -21.04
CA ILE A 62 9.78 7.21 -21.65
C ILE A 62 9.38 5.77 -22.07
N PRO A 63 8.89 4.89 -21.17
CA PRO A 63 8.44 3.55 -21.56
C PRO A 63 7.27 3.60 -22.55
N PHE A 64 6.41 4.62 -22.48
CA PHE A 64 5.33 4.84 -23.44
C PHE A 64 5.87 5.10 -24.87
N LEU A 65 6.85 5.98 -25.01
CA LEU A 65 7.51 6.23 -26.31
C LEU A 65 8.22 4.99 -26.84
N TYR A 66 8.87 4.21 -25.97
CA TYR A 66 9.49 2.95 -26.34
C TYR A 66 8.47 1.96 -26.90
N GLU A 67 7.30 1.84 -26.28
CA GLU A 67 6.21 0.95 -26.71
C GLU A 67 5.66 1.34 -28.08
N ILE A 68 5.48 2.64 -28.34
CA ILE A 68 5.06 3.15 -29.65
C ILE A 68 6.14 2.89 -30.70
N ALA A 69 7.41 3.14 -30.38
CA ALA A 69 8.52 3.02 -31.32
C ALA A 69 8.81 1.57 -31.72
N THR A 70 8.64 0.62 -30.80
CA THR A 70 8.97 -0.80 -31.04
C THR A 70 7.78 -1.64 -31.45
N ALA A 71 6.55 -1.12 -31.31
CA ALA A 71 5.31 -1.85 -31.53
C ALA A 71 5.22 -3.19 -30.75
N ASN A 72 6.01 -3.33 -29.66
CA ASN A 72 6.13 -4.55 -28.89
C ASN A 72 5.67 -4.36 -27.44
N VAL A 73 4.39 -4.65 -27.25
CA VAL A 73 3.66 -4.49 -25.98
C VAL A 73 4.13 -5.48 -24.90
N GLN A 74 4.73 -6.62 -25.29
CA GLN A 74 5.09 -7.72 -24.38
C GLN A 74 6.59 -7.85 -24.11
N SER A 75 7.42 -6.87 -24.51
CA SER A 75 8.87 -6.95 -24.28
C SER A 75 9.27 -6.79 -22.81
N GLY A 76 10.23 -7.59 -22.36
CA GLY A 76 10.82 -7.47 -21.02
C GLY A 76 11.51 -6.12 -20.82
N MET A 77 12.17 -5.59 -21.85
CA MET A 77 12.79 -4.26 -21.84
C MET A 77 11.80 -3.13 -21.52
N ARG A 78 10.57 -3.21 -22.00
CA ARG A 78 9.51 -2.23 -21.70
C ARG A 78 9.13 -2.27 -20.22
N SER A 79 8.91 -3.46 -19.66
CA SER A 79 8.63 -3.63 -18.23
C SER A 79 9.79 -3.11 -17.38
N PHE A 80 11.04 -3.37 -17.79
CA PHE A 80 12.23 -2.82 -17.13
C PHE A 80 12.22 -1.28 -17.10
N LEU A 81 12.01 -0.63 -18.25
CA LEU A 81 11.96 0.82 -18.36
C LEU A 81 10.83 1.43 -17.53
N PHE A 82 9.67 0.78 -17.48
CA PHE A 82 8.51 1.22 -16.69
C PHE A 82 8.82 1.23 -15.18
N TYR A 83 9.29 0.12 -14.64
CA TYR A 83 9.63 0.04 -13.21
C TYR A 83 10.84 0.91 -12.86
N LEU A 84 11.81 1.05 -13.78
CA LEU A 84 12.94 1.95 -13.60
C LEU A 84 12.50 3.41 -13.52
N ALA A 85 11.61 3.84 -14.42
CA ALA A 85 11.06 5.20 -14.41
C ALA A 85 10.33 5.50 -13.09
N LEU A 86 9.51 4.57 -12.60
CA LEU A 86 8.86 4.68 -11.29
C LEU A 86 9.87 4.73 -10.15
N LEU A 87 10.88 3.87 -10.14
CA LEU A 87 11.91 3.89 -9.08
C LEU A 87 12.65 5.22 -9.06
N ILE A 88 13.08 5.73 -10.21
CA ILE A 88 13.80 7.01 -10.32
C ILE A 88 12.96 8.16 -9.75
N THR A 89 11.67 8.24 -10.09
CA THR A 89 10.80 9.32 -9.60
C THR A 89 10.66 9.27 -8.09
N ILE A 90 10.45 8.08 -7.52
CA ILE A 90 10.36 7.88 -6.08
C ILE A 90 11.68 8.27 -5.40
N PHE A 91 12.82 7.82 -5.94
CA PHE A 91 14.12 8.07 -5.33
C PHE A 91 14.54 9.53 -5.36
N LEU A 92 14.33 10.22 -6.49
CA LEU A 92 14.70 11.62 -6.64
C LEU A 92 13.82 12.56 -5.81
N PHE A 93 12.52 12.30 -5.75
CA PHE A 93 11.55 13.31 -5.30
C PHE A 93 10.92 13.05 -3.93
N THR A 94 11.25 11.95 -3.22
CA THR A 94 10.74 11.69 -1.86
C THR A 94 11.85 11.79 -0.80
N LYS A 95 11.51 12.13 0.46
CA LYS A 95 12.48 12.40 1.54
C LYS A 95 12.86 11.16 2.38
N GLU A 96 12.11 10.08 2.30
CA GLU A 96 12.26 8.90 3.18
C GLU A 96 13.55 8.11 2.97
N SER A 97 13.83 7.18 3.89
CA SER A 97 15.00 6.30 3.80
C SER A 97 14.91 5.35 2.58
N PHE A 98 16.08 4.94 2.08
CA PHE A 98 16.21 4.04 0.92
C PHE A 98 15.30 2.80 1.04
N LEU A 99 15.39 2.10 2.18
CA LEU A 99 14.62 0.88 2.42
C LEU A 99 13.12 1.12 2.44
N LYS A 100 12.64 2.25 2.99
CA LYS A 100 11.21 2.58 3.02
C LYS A 100 10.66 2.88 1.62
N LYS A 101 11.42 3.58 0.79
CA LYS A 101 11.03 3.85 -0.61
C LYS A 101 10.89 2.56 -1.40
N LEU A 102 11.92 1.71 -1.31
CA LEU A 102 12.00 0.44 -2.01
C LEU A 102 10.92 -0.53 -1.54
N SER A 103 10.70 -0.61 -0.23
CA SER A 103 9.63 -1.43 0.33
C SER A 103 8.24 -0.99 -0.09
N LEU A 104 7.92 0.31 -0.01
CA LEU A 104 6.62 0.79 -0.47
C LEU A 104 6.39 0.48 -1.96
N PHE A 105 7.42 0.66 -2.79
CA PHE A 105 7.36 0.33 -4.21
C PHE A 105 6.99 -1.15 -4.43
N PHE A 106 7.71 -2.09 -3.81
CA PHE A 106 7.41 -3.52 -3.97
C PHE A 106 6.04 -3.90 -3.45
N ILE A 107 5.58 -3.30 -2.36
CA ILE A 107 4.26 -3.58 -1.80
C ILE A 107 3.16 -3.14 -2.76
N LEU A 108 3.27 -1.93 -3.30
CA LEU A 108 2.28 -1.41 -4.24
C LEU A 108 2.21 -2.26 -5.51
N VAL A 109 3.37 -2.55 -6.11
CA VAL A 109 3.44 -3.38 -7.33
C VAL A 109 2.88 -4.79 -7.07
N PHE A 110 3.07 -5.34 -5.87
CA PHE A 110 2.50 -6.64 -5.50
C PHE A 110 0.98 -6.63 -5.41
N PHE A 111 0.41 -5.62 -4.75
CA PHE A 111 -1.04 -5.51 -4.65
C PHE A 111 -1.67 -5.27 -6.02
N ASP A 112 -1.02 -4.46 -6.87
CA ASP A 112 -1.43 -4.24 -8.26
C ASP A 112 -1.45 -5.57 -9.04
N GLY A 113 -0.38 -6.36 -8.98
CA GLY A 113 -0.32 -7.66 -9.64
C GLY A 113 -1.31 -8.70 -9.10
N ILE A 114 -1.58 -8.73 -7.79
CA ILE A 114 -2.64 -9.58 -7.24
C ILE A 114 -4.01 -9.14 -7.78
N LEU A 115 -4.24 -7.83 -7.81
CA LEU A 115 -5.51 -7.28 -8.25
C LEU A 115 -5.73 -7.56 -9.74
N GLU A 116 -4.70 -7.41 -10.57
CA GLU A 116 -4.71 -7.83 -11.98
C GLU A 116 -5.10 -9.30 -12.11
N ILE A 117 -4.42 -10.21 -11.41
CA ILE A 117 -4.70 -11.66 -11.47
C ILE A 117 -6.13 -11.98 -11.01
N VAL A 118 -6.57 -11.41 -9.90
CA VAL A 118 -7.90 -11.66 -9.32
C VAL A 118 -8.99 -11.15 -10.26
N ILE A 119 -8.84 -9.93 -10.79
CA ILE A 119 -9.85 -9.33 -11.67
C ILE A 119 -9.85 -10.01 -13.02
N CYS A 120 -8.69 -10.30 -13.61
CA CYS A 120 -8.62 -11.10 -14.83
C CYS A 120 -9.29 -12.46 -14.65
N SER A 121 -9.06 -13.14 -13.52
CA SER A 121 -9.69 -14.44 -13.23
C SER A 121 -11.21 -14.35 -13.03
N LEU A 122 -11.67 -13.35 -12.26
CA LEU A 122 -13.11 -13.12 -11.99
C LEU A 122 -13.85 -12.65 -13.24
N TYR A 123 -13.25 -11.75 -14.01
CA TYR A 123 -13.79 -11.24 -15.26
C TYR A 123 -13.91 -12.36 -16.29
N TRP A 124 -12.87 -13.20 -16.39
CA TRP A 124 -12.88 -14.33 -17.30
C TRP A 124 -13.98 -15.34 -16.97
N LYS A 125 -13.97 -15.86 -15.74
CA LYS A 125 -14.91 -16.90 -15.29
C LYS A 125 -16.34 -16.39 -15.13
N GLY A 126 -16.47 -15.10 -14.83
CA GLY A 126 -17.75 -14.46 -14.53
C GLY A 126 -18.47 -13.92 -15.76
N ILE A 127 -17.77 -13.15 -16.61
CA ILE A 127 -18.37 -12.40 -17.72
C ILE A 127 -18.04 -13.10 -19.05
N CYS A 128 -16.77 -13.38 -19.33
CA CYS A 128 -16.38 -13.97 -20.62
C CYS A 128 -16.97 -15.37 -20.84
N GLU A 129 -16.89 -16.24 -19.83
CA GLU A 129 -17.45 -17.59 -19.94
C GLU A 129 -18.99 -17.60 -19.92
N LYS A 130 -19.65 -16.82 -19.05
CA LYS A 130 -21.12 -16.85 -18.93
C LYS A 130 -21.86 -16.04 -19.99
N LEU A 131 -21.34 -14.87 -20.39
CA LEU A 131 -22.03 -13.97 -21.33
C LEU A 131 -21.59 -14.20 -22.78
N PHE A 132 -20.35 -14.65 -23.00
CA PHE A 132 -19.78 -14.80 -24.34
C PHE A 132 -19.37 -16.24 -24.70
N GLY A 133 -19.46 -17.20 -23.76
CA GLY A 133 -19.13 -18.60 -24.02
C GLY A 133 -17.65 -18.86 -24.33
N LEU A 134 -16.75 -17.94 -23.96
CA LEU A 134 -15.32 -18.02 -24.28
C LEU A 134 -14.57 -18.78 -23.16
N HIS A 135 -14.11 -20.00 -23.43
CA HIS A 135 -13.37 -20.82 -22.48
C HIS A 135 -11.94 -20.32 -22.24
N TYR A 136 -11.48 -20.36 -20.97
CA TYR A 136 -10.12 -19.94 -20.59
C TYR A 136 -9.05 -20.71 -21.33
N THR A 137 -8.27 -20.00 -22.14
CA THR A 137 -6.98 -20.49 -22.63
C THR A 137 -5.90 -19.61 -22.01
N PRO A 138 -4.88 -20.16 -21.34
CA PRO A 138 -3.84 -19.37 -20.66
C PRO A 138 -2.94 -18.57 -21.61
N TYR A 139 -3.08 -18.77 -22.93
CA TYR A 139 -2.44 -17.99 -23.98
C TYR A 139 -3.53 -17.38 -24.88
N ILE A 140 -4.15 -16.32 -24.40
CA ILE A 140 -5.10 -15.56 -25.22
C ILE A 140 -4.28 -14.78 -26.25
N ASN A 141 -4.00 -15.39 -27.40
CA ASN A 141 -3.94 -14.64 -28.63
C ASN A 141 -5.33 -14.00 -28.77
N VAL A 142 -5.43 -12.71 -28.44
CA VAL A 142 -6.68 -11.92 -28.42
C VAL A 142 -7.51 -12.29 -29.66
N PRO A 143 -8.62 -13.05 -29.50
CA PRO A 143 -9.34 -13.57 -30.64
C PRO A 143 -10.04 -12.39 -31.30
N ASN A 144 -9.68 -12.16 -32.56
CA ASN A 144 -10.22 -11.13 -33.45
C ASN A 144 -9.95 -9.67 -33.04
N GLN A 145 -9.29 -8.98 -33.98
CA GLN A 145 -8.81 -7.60 -34.04
C GLN A 145 -9.88 -6.49 -33.88
N LYS A 146 -10.98 -6.73 -33.17
CA LYS A 146 -11.97 -5.68 -32.90
C LYS A 146 -11.59 -4.91 -31.65
N VAL A 147 -11.36 -3.60 -31.82
CA VAL A 147 -11.04 -2.64 -30.73
C VAL A 147 -12.00 -2.75 -29.55
N SER A 148 -13.28 -3.04 -29.81
CA SER A 148 -14.28 -3.26 -28.78
C SER A 148 -13.94 -4.40 -27.83
N THR A 149 -13.39 -5.50 -28.33
CA THR A 149 -13.06 -6.69 -27.51
C THR A 149 -11.85 -6.42 -26.62
N ILE A 150 -10.86 -5.68 -27.14
CA ILE A 150 -9.70 -5.21 -26.38
C ILE A 150 -10.13 -4.26 -25.26
N LEU A 151 -10.99 -3.29 -25.56
CA LEU A 151 -11.49 -2.35 -24.56
C LEU A 151 -12.31 -3.04 -23.48
N ILE A 152 -13.18 -3.97 -23.85
CA ILE A 152 -13.96 -4.78 -22.91
C ILE A 152 -13.05 -5.59 -21.97
N PHE A 153 -11.89 -6.06 -22.45
CA PHE A 153 -10.93 -6.84 -21.68
C PHE A 153 -10.06 -5.99 -20.74
N PHE A 154 -9.39 -4.95 -21.26
CA PHE A 154 -8.38 -4.19 -20.50
C PHE A 154 -8.97 -3.08 -19.63
N LEU A 155 -10.08 -2.47 -20.05
CA LEU A 155 -10.62 -1.28 -19.36
C LEU A 155 -11.14 -1.59 -17.95
N PRO A 156 -11.83 -2.72 -17.68
CA PRO A 156 -12.24 -3.06 -16.31
C PRO A 156 -11.06 -3.32 -15.37
N VAL A 157 -10.01 -3.98 -15.85
CA VAL A 157 -8.79 -4.28 -15.09
C VAL A 157 -8.08 -2.97 -14.76
N ALA A 158 -7.83 -2.13 -15.76
CA ALA A 158 -7.19 -0.84 -15.60
C ALA A 158 -7.97 0.10 -14.66
N LEU A 159 -9.29 0.17 -14.80
CA LEU A 159 -10.13 1.00 -13.91
C LEU A 159 -10.05 0.55 -12.46
N ALA A 160 -10.00 -0.77 -12.24
CA ALA A 160 -9.92 -1.30 -10.89
C ALA A 160 -8.53 -1.11 -10.26
N GLU A 161 -7.45 -1.25 -11.03
CA GLU A 161 -6.09 -0.90 -10.59
C GLU A 161 -5.97 0.58 -10.23
N ILE A 162 -6.46 1.46 -11.10
CA ILE A 162 -6.48 2.90 -10.84
C ILE A 162 -7.29 3.20 -9.57
N ALA A 163 -8.50 2.65 -9.44
CA ALA A 163 -9.34 2.86 -8.26
C ALA A 163 -8.66 2.34 -6.98
N PHE A 164 -8.01 1.18 -7.04
CA PHE A 164 -7.25 0.63 -5.93
C PHE A 164 -6.09 1.54 -5.54
N ASN A 165 -5.30 2.03 -6.50
CA ASN A 165 -4.17 2.91 -6.24
C ASN A 165 -4.60 4.24 -5.61
N PHE A 166 -5.80 4.74 -5.92
CA PHE A 166 -6.40 5.89 -5.20
C PHE A 166 -6.81 5.55 -3.76
N LEU A 167 -7.26 4.33 -3.48
CA LEU A 167 -7.69 3.89 -2.15
C LEU A 167 -6.54 3.37 -1.28
N PHE A 168 -5.46 2.91 -1.89
CA PHE A 168 -4.32 2.29 -1.21
C PHE A 168 -3.68 3.20 -0.14
N PRO A 169 -3.51 4.53 -0.33
CA PRO A 169 -3.00 5.41 0.71
C PRO A 169 -3.81 5.38 2.01
N LEU A 170 -5.13 5.15 1.94
CA LEU A 170 -5.99 5.01 3.11
C LEU A 170 -5.71 3.68 3.84
N LEU A 171 -5.61 2.58 3.08
CA LEU A 171 -5.26 1.26 3.62
C LEU A 171 -3.86 1.28 4.26
N TRP A 172 -2.92 1.95 3.61
CA TRP A 172 -1.55 2.12 4.09
C TRP A 172 -1.51 2.80 5.45
N LYS A 173 -2.15 3.98 5.56
CA LYS A 173 -2.19 4.79 6.79
C LYS A 173 -2.85 4.03 7.95
N ARG A 174 -3.84 3.18 7.66
CA ARG A 174 -4.64 2.51 8.68
C ARG A 174 -4.07 1.15 9.13
N TYR A 175 -3.46 0.38 8.23
CA TYR A 175 -3.13 -1.02 8.50
C TYR A 175 -1.67 -1.40 8.22
N ILE A 176 -1.05 -0.88 7.15
CA ILE A 176 0.21 -1.44 6.63
C ILE A 176 1.45 -0.78 7.26
N ARG A 177 1.38 0.49 7.68
CA ARG A 177 2.53 1.26 8.23
C ARG A 177 3.22 0.59 9.43
N PHE A 178 2.56 -0.36 10.10
CA PHE A 178 3.04 -1.01 11.32
C PHE A 178 3.76 -2.36 11.09
N ILE A 179 3.83 -2.82 9.84
CA ILE A 179 4.47 -4.11 9.49
C ILE A 179 5.99 -3.92 9.39
N HIS A 180 6.76 -4.93 9.80
CA HIS A 180 8.21 -4.94 9.62
C HIS A 180 8.55 -5.01 8.11
N LEU A 181 8.92 -3.86 7.53
CA LEU A 181 9.02 -3.67 6.08
C LEU A 181 10.04 -4.60 5.41
N THR A 182 11.12 -4.97 6.10
CA THR A 182 12.18 -5.82 5.54
C THR A 182 11.69 -7.24 5.22
N THR A 183 11.09 -7.92 6.20
CA THR A 183 10.59 -9.28 6.04
C THR A 183 9.41 -9.34 5.07
N PHE A 184 8.61 -8.27 5.03
CA PHE A 184 7.50 -8.17 4.09
C PHE A 184 8.00 -8.02 2.63
N VAL A 185 9.06 -7.24 2.41
CA VAL A 185 9.69 -7.12 1.08
C VAL A 185 10.30 -8.44 0.65
N GLU A 186 11.06 -9.12 1.51
CA GLU A 186 11.67 -10.42 1.17
C GLU A 186 10.62 -11.45 0.73
N MET A 187 9.44 -11.45 1.37
CA MET A 187 8.32 -12.32 1.01
C MET A 187 7.67 -11.96 -0.33
N ILE A 188 7.72 -10.69 -0.73
CA ILE A 188 6.96 -10.16 -1.88
C ILE A 188 7.84 -10.04 -3.12
N LEU A 189 9.14 -9.88 -2.95
CA LEU A 189 10.10 -9.58 -4.00
C LEU A 189 10.10 -10.64 -5.11
N LEU A 190 10.13 -11.93 -4.75
CA LEU A 190 10.10 -13.03 -5.71
C LEU A 190 8.78 -13.04 -6.52
N PRO A 191 7.58 -13.08 -5.89
CA PRO A 191 6.32 -12.99 -6.63
C PRO A 191 6.25 -11.80 -7.60
N VAL A 192 6.61 -10.61 -7.14
CA VAL A 192 6.55 -9.37 -7.95
C VAL A 192 7.42 -9.42 -9.19
N LEU A 193 8.65 -9.91 -9.05
CA LEU A 193 9.59 -9.95 -10.16
C LEU A 193 9.24 -11.05 -11.18
N CYS A 194 8.58 -12.11 -10.73
CA CYS A 194 8.10 -13.19 -11.60
C CYS A 194 6.82 -12.82 -12.37
N THR A 195 5.84 -12.17 -11.73
CA THR A 195 4.54 -11.89 -12.37
C THR A 195 4.60 -10.79 -13.42
N ASN A 196 5.51 -9.82 -13.26
CA ASN A 196 5.53 -8.62 -14.08
C ASN A 196 6.45 -8.70 -15.32
N GLY A 197 6.99 -9.89 -15.61
CA GLY A 197 7.89 -10.10 -16.75
C GLY A 197 9.22 -9.33 -16.68
N PHE A 198 9.49 -8.64 -15.56
CA PHE A 198 10.69 -7.82 -15.39
C PHE A 198 11.95 -8.62 -15.69
N LEU A 199 12.11 -9.81 -15.10
CA LEU A 199 13.35 -10.59 -15.24
C LEU A 199 13.60 -11.09 -16.68
N ILE A 200 12.57 -11.12 -17.54
CA ILE A 200 12.68 -11.60 -18.92
C ILE A 200 13.55 -10.67 -19.79
N PHE A 201 13.76 -9.41 -19.39
CA PHE A 201 14.69 -8.50 -20.08
C PHE A 201 16.13 -9.07 -20.13
N LEU A 202 16.54 -9.85 -19.13
CA LEU A 202 17.90 -10.38 -19.03
C LEU A 202 18.22 -11.34 -20.19
N PRO A 203 17.41 -12.40 -20.43
CA PRO A 203 17.48 -13.19 -21.65
C PRO A 203 17.40 -12.38 -22.95
N GLU A 204 16.56 -11.35 -23.03
CA GLU A 204 16.42 -10.54 -24.25
C GLU A 204 17.71 -9.79 -24.61
N LEU A 205 18.41 -9.25 -23.61
CA LEU A 205 19.64 -8.46 -23.81
C LEU A 205 20.89 -9.31 -23.96
N PHE A 206 20.98 -10.42 -23.22
CA PHE A 206 22.23 -11.20 -23.08
C PHE A 206 22.13 -12.62 -23.66
N GLY A 207 20.96 -13.03 -24.17
CA GLY A 207 20.75 -14.37 -24.71
C GLY A 207 20.95 -15.46 -23.64
N MET A 208 21.77 -16.47 -23.95
CA MET A 208 21.97 -17.64 -23.07
C MET A 208 22.63 -17.27 -21.73
N THR A 209 23.52 -16.28 -21.69
CA THR A 209 24.10 -15.80 -20.42
C THR A 209 23.05 -15.07 -19.58
N GLY A 210 22.08 -14.42 -20.21
CA GLY A 210 20.91 -13.82 -19.55
C GLY A 210 20.03 -14.84 -18.86
N TRP A 211 19.82 -16.02 -19.46
CA TRP A 211 19.11 -17.13 -18.82
C TRP A 211 19.84 -17.67 -17.58
N ILE A 212 21.18 -17.77 -17.64
CA ILE A 212 22.00 -18.19 -16.49
C ILE A 212 21.88 -17.16 -15.35
N LEU A 213 21.97 -15.86 -15.67
CA LEU A 213 21.79 -14.79 -14.69
C LEU A 213 20.39 -14.81 -14.06
N LEU A 214 19.35 -14.99 -14.88
CA LEU A 214 17.98 -15.12 -14.43
C LEU A 214 17.83 -16.28 -13.44
N PHE A 215 18.43 -17.44 -13.73
CA PHE A 215 18.42 -18.59 -12.82
C PHE A 215 19.06 -18.26 -11.46
N PHE A 216 20.24 -17.65 -11.46
CA PHE A 216 20.92 -17.27 -10.20
C PHE A 216 20.12 -16.23 -9.41
N ILE A 217 19.53 -15.25 -10.08
CA ILE A 217 18.67 -14.24 -9.44
C ILE A 217 17.46 -14.92 -8.80
N LEU A 218 16.75 -15.77 -9.54
CA LEU A 218 15.62 -16.53 -9.02
C LEU A 218 16.02 -17.42 -7.84
N PHE A 219 17.19 -18.05 -7.89
CA PHE A 219 17.71 -18.86 -6.81
C PHE A 219 17.92 -18.03 -5.54
N VAL A 220 18.61 -16.89 -5.62
CA VAL A 220 18.81 -15.99 -4.46
C VAL A 220 17.47 -15.47 -3.94
N LEU A 221 16.56 -15.05 -4.83
CA LEU A 221 15.22 -14.61 -4.45
C LEU A 221 14.41 -15.71 -3.75
N SER A 222 14.56 -16.96 -4.16
CA SER A 222 13.91 -18.10 -3.51
C SER A 222 14.46 -18.35 -2.09
N LEU A 223 15.76 -18.17 -1.88
CA LEU A 223 16.36 -18.27 -0.55
C LEU A 223 15.87 -17.14 0.37
N LEU A 224 15.78 -15.91 -0.13
CA LEU A 224 15.23 -14.78 0.61
C LEU A 224 13.75 -14.99 0.95
N PHE A 225 12.96 -15.49 0.00
CA PHE A 225 11.57 -15.84 0.23
C PHE A 225 11.43 -16.90 1.33
N LEU A 226 12.24 -17.96 1.27
CA LEU A 226 12.23 -19.03 2.27
C LEU A 226 12.64 -18.50 3.64
N HIS A 227 13.66 -17.65 3.71
CA HIS A 227 14.03 -16.93 4.93
C HIS A 227 12.84 -16.16 5.49
N ALA A 228 12.17 -15.34 4.69
CA ALA A 228 11.02 -14.55 5.11
C ALA A 228 9.88 -15.44 5.64
N VAL A 229 9.58 -16.55 4.95
CA VAL A 229 8.56 -17.52 5.39
C VAL A 229 8.91 -18.12 6.75
N THR A 230 10.17 -18.45 7.00
CA THR A 230 10.60 -18.98 8.31
C THR A 230 10.50 -17.96 9.45
N GLN A 231 10.50 -16.66 9.14
CA GLN A 231 10.33 -15.58 10.14
C GLN A 231 8.86 -15.33 10.51
N ILE A 232 7.90 -15.75 9.69
CA ILE A 232 6.45 -15.50 9.93
C ILE A 232 6.00 -15.98 11.31
N PRO A 233 6.32 -17.21 11.78
CA PRO A 233 5.90 -17.68 13.10
C PRO A 233 6.45 -16.84 14.25
N VAL A 234 7.69 -16.35 14.11
CA VAL A 234 8.35 -15.49 15.12
C VAL A 234 7.62 -14.14 15.20
N ILE A 235 7.33 -13.54 14.05
CA ILE A 235 6.59 -12.28 13.95
C ILE A 235 5.18 -12.44 14.53
N LEU A 236 4.46 -13.51 14.19
CA LEU A 236 3.13 -13.78 14.73
C LEU A 236 3.13 -13.95 16.25
N LYS A 237 4.12 -14.66 16.79
CA LYS A 237 4.31 -14.81 18.24
C LYS A 237 4.56 -13.45 18.90
N GLN A 238 5.38 -12.59 18.28
CA GLN A 238 5.69 -11.27 18.80
C GLN A 238 4.49 -10.32 18.76
N ILE A 239 3.67 -10.36 17.70
CA ILE A 239 2.41 -9.60 17.60
C ILE A 239 1.45 -10.00 18.72
N ARG A 240 1.31 -11.31 18.98
CA ARG A 240 0.46 -11.82 20.07
C ARG A 240 0.92 -11.31 21.43
N VAL A 241 2.22 -11.43 21.72
CA VAL A 241 2.82 -10.94 22.97
C VAL A 241 2.62 -9.42 23.12
N ASN A 242 2.82 -8.65 22.05
CA ASN A 242 2.63 -7.20 22.09
C ASN A 242 1.17 -6.81 22.34
N LYS A 243 0.20 -7.56 21.78
CA LYS A 243 -1.23 -7.34 22.04
C LYS A 243 -1.57 -7.62 23.51
N GLU A 244 -0.99 -8.64 24.11
CA GLU A 244 -1.16 -8.94 25.54
C GLU A 244 -0.49 -7.87 26.42
N LYS A 245 0.72 -7.43 26.08
CA LYS A 245 1.40 -6.31 26.77
C LYS A 245 0.57 -5.04 26.72
N LYS A 246 0.01 -4.69 25.55
CA LYS A 246 -0.87 -3.52 25.40
C LYS A 246 -2.08 -3.59 26.34
N LYS A 247 -2.77 -4.74 26.39
CA LYS A 247 -3.89 -4.94 27.33
C LYS A 247 -3.48 -4.80 28.80
N ARG A 248 -2.29 -5.28 29.18
CA ARG A 248 -1.78 -5.13 30.55
C ARG A 248 -1.50 -3.66 30.89
N ILE A 249 -0.89 -2.92 29.97
CA ILE A 249 -0.63 -1.49 30.13
C ILE A 249 -1.94 -0.70 30.26
N GLU A 250 -2.94 -0.99 29.43
CA GLU A 250 -4.26 -0.35 29.53
C GLU A 250 -4.91 -0.58 30.91
N LYS A 251 -4.82 -1.81 31.45
CA LYS A 251 -5.28 -2.10 32.83
C LYS A 251 -4.49 -1.33 33.89
N GLN A 252 -3.17 -1.24 33.76
CA GLN A 252 -2.33 -0.49 34.70
C GLN A 252 -2.66 1.01 34.66
N ILE A 253 -2.89 1.59 33.48
CA ILE A 253 -3.31 2.99 33.33
C ILE A 253 -4.67 3.22 34.01
N PHE A 254 -5.60 2.28 33.86
CA PHE A 254 -6.91 2.37 34.52
C PHE A 254 -6.77 2.37 36.05
N ILE A 255 -6.01 1.43 36.61
CA ILE A 255 -5.77 1.33 38.06
C ILE A 255 -5.05 2.59 38.58
N TYR A 256 -4.04 3.08 37.85
CA TYR A 256 -3.32 4.29 38.21
C TYR A 256 -4.24 5.51 38.31
N LYS A 257 -5.20 5.67 37.38
CA LYS A 257 -6.19 6.75 37.45
C LYS A 257 -7.06 6.65 38.71
N GLN A 258 -7.48 5.45 39.10
CA GLN A 258 -8.25 5.26 40.34
C GLN A 258 -7.44 5.65 41.58
N TYR A 259 -6.16 5.24 41.65
CA TYR A 259 -5.28 5.67 42.75
C TYR A 259 -5.04 7.17 42.76
N GLN A 260 -4.95 7.81 41.60
CA GLN A 260 -4.80 9.25 41.51
C GLN A 260 -6.03 9.99 42.07
N GLU A 261 -7.24 9.52 41.74
CA GLU A 261 -8.49 10.06 42.30
C GLU A 261 -8.57 9.88 43.83
N GLN A 262 -8.23 8.69 44.33
CA GLN A 262 -8.17 8.43 45.77
C GLN A 262 -7.16 9.33 46.49
N ASN A 263 -5.97 9.52 45.91
CA ASN A 263 -4.96 10.41 46.48
C ASN A 263 -5.43 11.88 46.52
N ILE A 264 -6.19 12.33 45.53
CA ILE A 264 -6.78 13.68 45.54
C ILE A 264 -7.80 13.80 46.69
N LEU A 265 -8.65 12.79 46.88
CA LEU A 265 -9.62 12.76 47.98
C LEU A 265 -8.93 12.76 49.35
N LEU A 266 -7.92 11.92 49.54
CA LEU A 266 -7.12 11.87 50.78
C LEU A 266 -6.43 13.21 51.07
N ARG A 267 -5.92 13.90 50.05
CA ARG A 267 -5.34 15.23 50.22
C ARG A 267 -6.36 16.27 50.68
N ARG A 268 -7.59 16.22 50.17
CA ARG A 268 -8.69 17.09 50.63
C ARG A 268 -9.04 16.79 52.09
N GLN A 269 -9.24 15.52 52.43
CA GLN A 269 -9.52 15.10 53.80
C GLN A 269 -8.40 15.52 54.78
N ASN A 270 -7.14 15.34 54.41
CA ASN A 270 -6.00 15.77 55.24
C ASN A 270 -5.94 17.30 55.41
N HIS A 271 -6.28 18.05 54.36
CA HIS A 271 -6.35 19.50 54.44
C HIS A 271 -7.47 19.93 55.40
N ASP A 272 -8.64 19.33 55.30
CA ASP A 272 -9.77 19.61 56.19
C ASP A 272 -9.45 19.22 57.65
N MET A 273 -8.86 18.04 57.86
CA MET A 273 -8.38 17.57 59.17
C MET A 273 -7.36 18.55 59.79
N ASN A 274 -6.39 19.03 59.01
CA ASN A 274 -5.43 20.02 59.48
C ASN A 274 -6.11 21.33 59.89
N ASN A 275 -7.13 21.79 59.14
CA ASN A 275 -7.89 22.98 59.51
C ASN A 275 -8.64 22.78 60.83
N HIS A 276 -9.28 21.62 61.02
CA HIS A 276 -9.95 21.29 62.28
C HIS A 276 -8.96 21.24 63.46
N LEU A 277 -7.78 20.62 63.27
CA LEU A 277 -6.72 20.57 64.29
C LEU A 277 -6.18 21.97 64.63
N GLN A 278 -6.01 22.84 63.64
CA GLN A 278 -5.59 24.23 63.87
C GLN A 278 -6.66 25.02 64.65
N ALA A 279 -7.94 24.88 64.29
CA ALA A 279 -9.03 25.51 65.03
C ALA A 279 -9.09 25.05 66.50
N LEU A 280 -8.93 23.75 66.74
CA LEU A 280 -8.84 23.18 68.08
C LEU A 280 -7.62 23.70 68.85
N SER A 281 -6.44 23.73 68.21
CA SER A 281 -5.21 24.26 68.81
C SER A 281 -5.34 25.74 69.18
N PHE A 282 -6.07 26.53 68.38
CA PHE A 282 -6.33 27.93 68.65
C PHE A 282 -7.30 28.13 69.83
N LEU A 283 -8.39 27.34 69.89
CA LEU A 283 -9.31 27.40 71.03
C LEU A 283 -8.64 26.96 72.33
N LEU A 284 -7.74 25.96 72.25
CA LEU A 284 -6.93 25.51 73.37
C LEU A 284 -5.95 26.59 73.86
N SER A 285 -5.25 27.28 72.95
CA SER A 285 -4.28 28.32 73.31
C SER A 285 -4.94 29.55 73.95
N GLN A 286 -6.22 29.81 73.66
CA GLN A 286 -7.03 30.83 74.31
C GLN A 286 -7.73 30.36 75.60
N ASN A 287 -7.49 29.12 76.05
CA ASN A 287 -8.14 28.49 77.21
C ASN A 287 -9.68 28.44 77.13
N ARG A 288 -10.26 28.45 75.93
CA ARG A 288 -11.71 28.42 75.68
C ARG A 288 -12.22 26.97 75.61
N ILE A 289 -12.17 26.28 76.74
CA ILE A 289 -12.44 24.84 76.82
C ILE A 289 -13.90 24.46 76.47
N ASP A 290 -14.88 25.29 76.82
CA ASP A 290 -16.29 25.00 76.56
C ASP A 290 -16.67 25.14 75.08
N ASP A 291 -16.11 26.13 74.39
CA ASP A 291 -16.29 26.33 72.94
C ASP A 291 -15.61 25.21 72.14
N MET A 292 -14.45 24.75 72.59
CA MET A 292 -13.77 23.58 72.02
C MET A 292 -14.61 22.30 72.18
N LYS A 293 -15.21 22.06 73.36
CA LYS A 293 -16.11 20.91 73.57
C LYS A 293 -17.34 20.97 72.67
N LYS A 294 -17.90 22.17 72.46
CA LYS A 294 -19.03 22.37 71.54
C LYS A 294 -18.62 22.07 70.10
N TYR A 295 -17.48 22.59 69.66
CA TYR A 295 -16.94 22.37 68.31
C TYR A 295 -16.67 20.88 68.01
N ILE A 296 -16.05 20.14 68.95
CA ILE A 296 -15.85 18.68 68.82
C ILE A 296 -17.19 17.94 68.70
N LYS A 297 -18.20 18.37 69.46
CA LYS A 297 -19.53 17.75 69.46
C LYS A 297 -20.31 18.03 68.17
N GLU A 298 -20.03 19.13 67.49
CA GLU A 298 -20.57 19.46 66.16
C GLU A 298 -19.85 18.66 65.06
N LEU A 299 -18.52 18.57 65.12
CA LEU A 299 -17.69 17.75 64.22
C LEU A 299 -18.04 16.25 64.26
N LEU A 300 -18.42 15.72 65.43
CA LEU A 300 -18.83 14.32 65.60
C LEU A 300 -20.29 14.05 65.16
N LYS A 301 -21.05 15.09 64.79
CA LYS A 301 -22.43 14.97 64.29
C LYS A 301 -22.53 15.01 62.76
N GLU A 302 -21.51 15.53 62.08
CA GLU A 302 -21.33 15.41 60.63
C GLU A 302 -20.81 14.01 60.25
#